data_AF-A0A0C9TUI0-F1
#
_entry.id   AF-A0A0C9TUI0-F1
#
_cell.length_a   1.000
_cell.length_b   1.000
_cell.length_c   1.000
_cell.angle_alpha   90.00
_cell.angle_beta   90.00
_cell.angle_gamma   90.00
#
_symmetry.space_group_name_H-M   'P 1'
#
loop_
_entity.id
_entity.type
_entity.pdbx_description
1 polymer ?
#
loop_
_entity_poly.entity_id
_entity_poly.type
_entity_poly.pdbx_seq_one_letter_code
_entity_poly.pdbx_strand_id
1 'polypeptide(L)' 'SIRELAAIYDVPASTVARHCRGGRTMTAYNVTRQKLSPVEEQILVKTIGELSDKGFPPTRQRITELAEQILKMH' A
#
# COMPACT_ATOMS: atom_id res chain seq x y z
N SER A 1 -16.79 25.60 -8.82
CA SER A 1 -16.31 25.09 -10.13
C SER A 1 -15.08 24.20 -9.94
N ILE A 2 -14.85 23.22 -10.82
CA ILE A 2 -13.65 22.34 -10.76
C ILE A 2 -12.35 23.16 -10.72
N ARG A 3 -12.31 24.30 -11.42
CA ARG A 3 -11.16 25.21 -11.46
C ARG A 3 -10.89 25.91 -10.12
N GLU A 4 -11.93 26.25 -9.37
CA GLU A 4 -11.80 26.89 -8.05
C GLU A 4 -11.26 25.89 -7.03
N LEU A 5 -11.78 24.66 -7.03
CA LEU A 5 -11.26 23.58 -6.19
C LEU A 5 -9.80 23.25 -6.53
N ALA A 6 -9.45 23.21 -7.82
CA ALA A 6 -8.08 23.02 -8.27
C ALA A 6 -7.13 24.10 -7.73
N ALA A 7 -7.57 25.36 -7.71
CA ALA A 7 -6.79 26.47 -7.17
C ALA A 7 -6.68 26.42 -5.63
N ILE A 8 -7.75 26.05 -4.91
CA ILE A 8 -7.74 25.93 -3.45
C ILE A 8 -6.78 24.84 -2.98
N TYR A 9 -6.78 23.70 -3.66
CA TYR A 9 -5.97 22.54 -3.29
C TYR A 9 -4.62 22.48 -3.99
N ASP A 10 -4.27 23.47 -4.82
CA ASP A 10 -3.05 23.52 -5.64
C ASP A 10 -2.78 22.21 -6.41
N VAL A 11 -3.82 21.71 -7.08
CA VAL A 11 -3.76 20.47 -7.88
C VAL A 11 -4.32 20.70 -9.27
N PRO A 12 -3.86 19.96 -10.29
CA PRO A 12 -4.42 20.07 -11.63
C PRO A 12 -5.94 19.87 -11.65
N ALA A 13 -6.65 20.68 -12.44
CA ALA A 13 -8.11 20.54 -12.61
C ALA A 13 -8.51 19.14 -13.14
N SER A 14 -7.63 18.48 -13.88
CA SER A 14 -7.79 17.08 -14.31
C SER A 14 -7.83 16.11 -13.14
N THR A 15 -7.05 16.33 -12.09
CA THR A 15 -7.04 15.53 -10.85
C THR A 15 -8.34 15.67 -10.10
N VAL A 16 -8.84 16.90 -9.95
CA VAL A 16 -10.14 17.18 -9.31
C VAL A 16 -11.28 16.56 -10.12
N ALA A 17 -11.27 16.75 -11.45
CA ALA A 17 -12.27 16.14 -12.34
C ALA A 17 -12.25 14.61 -12.27
N ARG A 18 -11.07 13.99 -12.25
CA ARG A 18 -10.91 12.54 -12.08
C ARG A 18 -11.50 12.08 -10.75
N HIS A 19 -11.22 12.80 -9.68
CA HIS A 19 -11.70 12.46 -8.35
C HIS A 19 -13.24 12.58 -8.25
N CYS A 20 -13.82 13.67 -8.75
CA CYS A 20 -15.28 13.87 -8.79
C CYS A 20 -16.01 12.81 -9.64
N ARG A 21 -15.35 12.24 -10.65
CA ARG A 21 -15.88 11.14 -11.48
C ARG A 21 -15.71 9.75 -10.84
N GLY A 22 -15.39 9.68 -9.55
CA GLY A 22 -15.19 8.41 -8.83
C GLY A 22 -13.78 7.83 -8.94
N GLY A 23 -12.82 8.60 -9.44
CA GLY A 23 -11.42 8.21 -9.47
C GLY A 23 -10.85 8.10 -8.05
N ARG A 24 -10.26 6.94 -7.75
CA ARG A 24 -9.65 6.65 -6.44
C ARG A 24 -8.19 7.07 -6.42
N THR A 25 -7.68 7.41 -5.24
CA THR A 25 -6.25 7.59 -5.00
C THR A 25 -5.57 6.24 -4.93
N MET A 26 -4.25 6.18 -5.22
CA MET A 26 -3.49 4.94 -5.06
C MET A 26 -3.53 4.44 -3.62
N THR A 27 -3.50 5.35 -2.65
CA THR A 27 -3.68 5.02 -1.23
C THR A 27 -5.02 4.33 -0.97
N ALA A 28 -6.14 4.89 -1.44
CA ALA A 28 -7.47 4.30 -1.27
C ALA A 28 -7.66 2.99 -2.03
N TYR A 29 -6.89 2.77 -3.11
CA TYR A 29 -6.84 1.50 -3.83
C TYR A 29 -6.00 0.46 -3.07
N ASN A 30 -4.85 0.86 -2.53
CA ASN A 30 -3.95 -0.01 -1.78
C ASN A 30 -4.57 -0.47 -0.46
N VAL A 31 -5.28 0.40 0.27
CA VAL A 31 -6.03 0.04 1.49
C VAL A 31 -7.02 -1.10 1.22
N THR A 32 -7.75 -1.05 0.10
CA THR A 32 -8.68 -2.15 -0.24
C THR A 32 -8.00 -3.46 -0.66
N ARG A 33 -6.70 -3.44 -0.96
CA ARG A 33 -5.93 -4.63 -1.34
C ARG A 33 -5.01 -5.11 -0.23
N GLN A 34 -4.89 -4.36 0.85
CA GLN A 34 -4.09 -4.71 2.01
C GLN A 34 -4.82 -5.85 2.74
N LYS A 35 -4.24 -7.05 2.68
CA LYS A 35 -4.79 -8.23 3.36
C LYS A 35 -4.25 -8.38 4.79
N LEU A 36 -3.02 -7.90 5.00
CA LEU A 36 -2.38 -7.86 6.31
C LEU A 36 -2.80 -6.57 7.02
N SER A 37 -3.08 -6.67 8.31
CA SER A 37 -3.18 -5.53 9.20
C SER A 37 -1.83 -4.80 9.31
N PRO A 38 -1.81 -3.53 9.77
CA PRO A 38 -0.55 -2.80 9.98
C PRO A 38 0.41 -3.50 10.95
N VAL A 39 -0.09 -4.30 11.89
CA VAL A 39 0.74 -5.07 12.84
C VAL A 39 1.38 -6.26 12.14
N GLU A 40 0.61 -6.99 11.34
CA GLU A 40 1.10 -8.13 10.56
C GLU A 40 2.13 -7.72 9.49
N GLU A 41 1.93 -6.56 8.87
CA GLU A 41 2.90 -6.00 7.93
C GLU A 41 4.22 -5.64 8.61
N GLN A 42 4.18 -5.11 9.85
CA GLN A 42 5.40 -4.87 10.64
C GLN A 42 6.14 -6.17 10.97
N ILE A 43 5.42 -7.24 11.30
CA ILE A 43 6.01 -8.56 11.54
C ILE A 43 6.70 -9.07 10.25
N LEU A 44 6.06 -8.92 9.10
CA LEU A 44 6.62 -9.28 7.81
C LEU A 44 7.89 -8.48 7.50
N VAL A 45 7.86 -7.16 7.65
CA VAL A 45 9.02 -6.27 7.40
C VAL A 45 10.18 -6.62 8.32
N LYS A 46 9.91 -6.84 9.62
CA LYS A 46 10.93 -7.25 10.58
C LYS A 46 11.59 -8.58 10.17
N THR A 47 10.78 -9.56 9.79
CA THR A 47 11.28 -10.87 9.33
C THR A 47 12.15 -10.74 8.08
N ILE A 48 11.77 -9.89 7.13
CA ILE A 48 12.57 -9.61 5.92
C ILE A 48 13.90 -8.93 6.29
N GLY A 49 13.88 -7.97 7.22
CA GLY A 49 15.07 -7.31 7.74
C GLY A 49 16.05 -8.32 8.36
N GLU A 50 15.57 -9.15 9.28
CA GLU A 50 16.39 -10.18 9.94
C GLU A 50 16.98 -11.19 8.95
N LEU A 51 16.26 -11.55 7.88
CA LEU A 51 16.76 -12.44 6.83
C LEU A 51 17.84 -11.75 5.97
N SER A 52 17.63 -10.47 5.67
CA SER A 52 18.57 -9.67 4.88
C SER A 52 19.87 -9.44 5.65
N ASP A 53 19.79 -9.15 6.96
CA ASP A 53 20.95 -8.99 7.84
C ASP A 53 21.78 -10.28 7.96
N LYS A 54 21.13 -11.44 7.85
CA LYS A 54 21.79 -12.76 7.81
C LYS A 54 22.42 -13.07 6.44
N GLY A 55 22.36 -12.15 5.48
CA GLY A 55 22.88 -12.35 4.12
C GLY A 55 21.96 -13.13 3.19
N PHE A 56 20.69 -13.34 3.58
CA PHE A 56 19.69 -14.08 2.80
C PHE A 56 18.50 -13.18 2.46
N PRO A 57 18.67 -12.16 1.60
CA PRO A 57 17.56 -11.31 1.18
C PRO A 57 16.47 -12.18 0.51
N PRO A 58 15.23 -12.19 1.03
CA PRO A 58 14.19 -13.08 0.54
C PRO A 58 13.73 -12.64 -0.85
N THR A 59 13.46 -13.62 -1.72
CA THR A 59 12.86 -13.35 -3.03
C THR A 59 11.41 -12.88 -2.87
N ARG A 60 10.86 -12.21 -3.90
CA ARG A 60 9.44 -11.80 -3.91
C ARG A 60 8.48 -12.97 -3.63
N GLN A 61 8.79 -14.16 -4.15
CA GLN A 61 8.03 -15.36 -3.88
C GLN A 61 8.07 -15.72 -2.39
N ARG A 62 9.26 -15.72 -1.79
CA ARG A 62 9.42 -16.02 -0.37
C ARG A 62 8.71 -15.00 0.54
N ILE A 63 8.71 -13.73 0.17
CA ILE A 63 7.95 -12.68 0.88
C ILE A 63 6.44 -12.98 0.82
N THR A 64 5.95 -13.44 -0.32
CA THR A 64 4.53 -13.80 -0.49
C THR A 64 4.18 -15.00 0.39
N GLU A 65 5.03 -16.02 0.42
CA GLU A 65 4.84 -17.20 1.29
C GLU A 65 4.82 -16.82 2.78
N LEU A 66 5.73 -15.94 3.22
CA LEU A 66 5.75 -15.44 4.60
C LEU A 66 4.48 -14.64 4.93
N ALA A 67 4.02 -13.80 4.02
CA ALA A 67 2.76 -13.06 4.18
C ALA A 67 1.55 -14.01 4.29
N GLU A 68 1.51 -15.06 3.47
CA GLU A 68 0.45 -16.08 3.53
C GLU A 68 0.49 -16.91 4.82
N GLN A 69 1.68 -17.17 5.36
CA GLN A 69 1.84 -17.85 6.65
C GLN A 69 1.28 -17.00 7.80
N ILE A 70 1.56 -15.70 7.79
CA ILE A 70 1.03 -14.76 8.80
C ILE A 70 -0.50 -14.74 8.72
N LEU A 71 -1.08 -14.66 7.51
CA LEU A 71 -2.54 -14.70 7.31
C LEU A 71 -3.20 -16.00 7.78
N LYS A 72 -2.48 -17.13 7.79
CA LYS A 72 -2.99 -18.44 8.23
C LYS A 72 -2.87 -18.67 9.74
N MET A 73 -2.08 -17.86 10.44
CA MET A 73 -1.96 -17.91 11.90
C MET A 73 -3.10 -17.18 12.61
N HIS A 74 -3.94 -16.49 11.85
CA HIS A 74 -5.17 -15.82 12.26
C HIS A 74 -6.41 -16.65 11.88
#